data_AF-A0A659UIA5-F1
#
_entry.id   AF-A0A659UIA5-F1
#
_cell.length_a   1.000
_cell.length_b   1.000
_cell.length_c   1.000
_cell.angle_alpha   90.00
_cell.angle_beta   90.00
_cell.angle_gamma   90.00
#
_symmetry.space_group_name_H-M   'P 1'
#
loop_
_entity.id
_entity.type
_entity.pdbx_description
1 polymer ?
#
loop_
_entity_poly.entity_id
_entity_poly.type
_entity_poly.pdbx_seq_one_letter_code
_entity_poly.pdbx_strand_id
1 'polypeptide(L)'
;MRPASGHRFRLTAACLLGLALALPAGQSAWADSRPPLPAMGPSLRKTVAFPTAEKIGTIIIRKQEKALYLVTGKGEALRYRISVGRDGFGWTGTVQVGSK
;
A
#
# COMPACT_ATOMS: atom_id res chain seq x y z
N MET A 1 18.93 32.96 66.60
CA MET A 1 18.17 32.25 67.66
C MET A 1 16.68 32.40 67.33
N ARG A 2 15.96 31.30 67.05
CA ARG A 2 14.51 31.25 66.73
C ARG A 2 13.68 31.46 68.01
N PRO A 3 12.46 32.07 67.97
CA PRO A 3 11.21 31.33 67.66
C PRO A 3 10.18 32.14 66.83
N ALA A 4 9.50 31.56 65.83
CA ALA A 4 8.29 30.73 65.89
C ALA A 4 6.98 31.51 66.14
N SER A 5 6.10 31.48 65.14
CA SER A 5 4.62 31.51 65.18
C SER A 5 4.14 32.10 63.85
N GLY A 6 3.13 31.60 63.16
CA GLY A 6 2.06 30.74 63.63
C GLY A 6 0.74 31.30 63.13
N HIS A 7 0.50 31.11 61.84
CA HIS A 7 -0.81 30.92 61.21
C HIS A 7 -1.76 32.11 61.02
N ARG A 8 -2.55 31.87 59.96
CA ARG A 8 -3.89 32.38 59.64
C ARG A 8 -3.85 33.65 58.81
N PHE A 9 -4.33 33.56 57.58
CA PHE A 9 -5.64 34.12 57.23
C PHE A 9 -6.00 33.64 55.82
N ARG A 10 -7.02 32.78 55.77
CA ARG A 10 -7.78 32.46 54.56
C ARG A 10 -8.55 33.71 54.15
N LEU A 11 -8.43 34.18 52.91
CA LEU A 11 -9.46 34.97 52.24
C LEU A 11 -9.49 34.61 50.76
N THR A 12 -10.56 33.92 50.39
CA THR A 12 -11.08 33.70 49.05
C THR A 12 -11.38 35.02 48.32
N ALA A 13 -11.00 35.13 47.05
CA ALA A 13 -11.73 35.83 46.00
C ALA A 13 -11.05 35.50 44.66
N ALA A 14 -11.70 34.70 43.81
CA ALA A 14 -12.46 35.18 42.66
C ALA A 14 -11.56 35.53 41.46
N CYS A 15 -11.67 34.75 40.38
CA CYS A 15 -11.94 35.32 39.06
C CYS A 15 -12.19 34.21 38.03
N LEU A 16 -13.31 34.32 37.35
CA LEU A 16 -13.72 33.52 36.20
C LEU A 16 -12.70 33.71 35.07
N LEU A 17 -12.12 32.63 34.53
CA LEU A 17 -11.46 32.68 33.22
C LEU A 17 -11.44 31.30 32.58
N GLY A 18 -12.23 31.20 31.50
CA GLY A 18 -11.96 30.30 30.39
C GLY A 18 -12.33 28.84 30.59
N LEU A 19 -13.64 28.52 30.57
CA LEU A 19 -14.04 27.24 30.00
C LEU A 19 -13.74 27.33 28.49
N ALA A 20 -12.50 27.04 28.12
CA ALA A 20 -12.16 26.74 26.74
C ALA A 20 -13.04 25.56 26.35
N LEU A 21 -14.06 25.84 25.52
CA LEU A 21 -14.72 24.82 24.72
C LEU A 21 -13.65 24.27 23.77
N ALA A 22 -12.81 23.38 24.30
CA ALA A 22 -12.10 22.40 23.52
C ALA A 22 -13.17 21.50 22.92
N LEU A 23 -13.81 21.99 21.85
CA LEU A 23 -14.44 21.13 20.88
C LEU A 23 -13.31 20.16 20.50
N PRO A 24 -13.38 18.86 20.84
CA PRO A 24 -12.51 17.94 20.15
C PRO A 24 -12.87 18.13 18.69
N ALA A 25 -11.95 18.72 17.90
CA ALA A 25 -12.09 18.79 16.45
C ALA A 25 -12.52 17.40 16.04
N GLY A 26 -13.78 17.28 15.59
CA GLY A 26 -14.50 16.02 15.52
C GLY A 26 -13.60 15.02 14.85
N GLN A 27 -13.05 14.11 15.66
CA GLN A 27 -12.27 13.00 15.15
C GLN A 27 -13.27 12.27 14.29
N SER A 28 -13.10 12.32 12.97
CA SER A 28 -14.03 11.69 12.05
C SER A 28 -13.98 10.19 12.32
N ALA A 29 -14.89 9.70 13.16
CA ALA A 29 -15.08 8.28 13.45
C ALA A 29 -15.45 7.50 12.18
N TRP A 30 -15.79 8.21 11.09
CA TRP A 30 -16.01 7.68 9.76
C TRP A 30 -14.72 7.27 9.02
N ALA A 31 -13.54 7.58 9.55
CA ALA A 31 -12.28 7.35 8.83
C ALA A 31 -12.00 5.87 8.55
N ASP A 32 -12.51 4.92 9.35
CA ASP A 32 -12.31 3.49 9.05
C ASP A 32 -13.37 2.57 9.68
N SER A 33 -14.65 2.80 9.37
CA SER A 33 -15.73 1.82 9.65
C SER A 33 -15.93 0.81 8.50
N ARG A 34 -15.00 0.73 7.54
CA ARG A 34 -15.14 -0.17 6.39
C ARG A 34 -14.91 -1.60 6.86
N PRO A 35 -15.79 -2.56 6.50
CA PRO A 35 -15.51 -3.95 6.75
C PRO A 35 -14.19 -4.34 6.07
N PRO A 36 -13.39 -5.24 6.68
CA PRO A 36 -12.17 -5.72 6.06
C PRO A 36 -12.51 -6.30 4.70
N LEU A 37 -11.70 -5.95 3.69
CA LEU A 37 -11.90 -6.49 2.35
C LEU A 37 -11.80 -8.02 2.39
N PRO A 38 -12.66 -8.74 1.65
CA PRO A 38 -12.52 -10.18 1.53
C PRO A 38 -11.13 -10.52 1.01
N ALA A 39 -10.61 -11.68 1.41
CA ALA A 39 -9.33 -12.17 0.92
C ALA A 39 -9.37 -12.27 -0.62
N MET A 40 -8.67 -11.36 -1.30
CA MET A 40 -8.36 -11.53 -2.72
C MET A 40 -7.48 -12.76 -2.83
N GLY A 41 -7.94 -13.79 -3.54
CA GLY A 41 -7.23 -15.06 -3.70
C GLY A 41 -5.79 -14.90 -4.23
N PRO A 42 -5.09 -16.01 -4.51
CA PRO A 42 -3.67 -15.97 -4.85
C PRO A 42 -3.36 -14.99 -6.00
N SER A 43 -2.39 -14.11 -5.78
CA SER A 43 -1.90 -13.21 -6.84
C SER A 43 -1.44 -14.01 -8.06
N LEU A 44 -1.95 -13.65 -9.24
CA LEU A 44 -1.50 -14.22 -10.52
C LEU A 44 -0.15 -13.65 -10.98
N ARG A 45 0.35 -12.62 -10.29
CA ARG A 45 1.62 -11.95 -10.52
C ARG A 45 2.65 -12.38 -9.48
N LYS A 46 3.85 -12.74 -9.93
CA LYS A 46 5.01 -13.03 -9.06
C LYS A 46 6.28 -12.41 -9.65
N THR A 47 7.11 -11.78 -8.81
CA THR A 47 8.48 -11.42 -9.21
C THR A 47 9.33 -12.68 -9.21
N VAL A 48 10.12 -12.88 -10.27
CA VAL A 48 10.98 -14.05 -10.42
C VAL A 48 12.34 -13.63 -10.96
N ALA A 49 13.39 -14.36 -10.56
CA ALA A 49 14.68 -14.28 -11.24
C ALA A 49 14.50 -14.68 -12.71
N PHE A 50 14.99 -13.84 -13.61
CA PHE A 50 14.84 -13.97 -15.04
C PHE A 50 16.07 -13.35 -15.73
N PRO A 51 17.17 -14.12 -15.86
CA PRO A 51 18.35 -13.66 -16.60
C PRO A 51 18.01 -13.55 -18.08
N THR A 52 18.12 -12.36 -18.63
CA THR A 52 17.88 -12.08 -20.06
C THR A 52 18.72 -10.89 -20.52
N ALA A 53 19.03 -10.87 -21.82
CA ALA A 53 19.66 -9.73 -22.49
C ALA A 53 18.62 -8.74 -23.06
N GLU A 54 17.33 -9.05 -22.96
CA GLU A 54 16.25 -8.20 -23.43
C GLU A 54 16.14 -6.90 -22.61
N LYS A 55 15.69 -5.83 -23.28
CA LYS A 55 15.52 -4.53 -22.64
C LYS A 55 14.42 -4.55 -21.56
N ILE A 56 14.55 -3.65 -20.58
CA ILE A 56 13.50 -3.42 -19.58
C ILE A 56 12.21 -2.98 -20.29
N GLY A 57 11.07 -3.54 -19.88
CA GLY A 57 9.78 -3.31 -20.52
C GLY A 57 9.45 -4.30 -21.63
N THR A 58 10.40 -5.12 -22.09
CA THR A 58 10.13 -6.20 -23.04
C THR A 58 9.23 -7.26 -22.40
N ILE A 59 8.27 -7.74 -23.18
CA ILE A 59 7.37 -8.84 -22.81
C ILE A 59 7.83 -10.11 -23.53
N ILE A 60 8.09 -11.16 -22.76
CA ILE A 60 8.49 -12.47 -23.26
C ILE A 60 7.39 -13.48 -22.91
N ILE A 61 6.86 -14.17 -23.92
CA ILE A 61 5.80 -15.15 -23.74
C ILE A 61 6.37 -16.56 -23.91
N ARG A 62 6.26 -17.38 -22.86
CA ARG A 62 6.63 -18.81 -22.91
C ARG A 62 5.37 -19.66 -22.89
N LYS A 63 4.91 -20.05 -24.09
CA LYS A 63 3.66 -20.84 -24.28
C LYS A 63 3.68 -22.16 -23.51
N GLN A 64 4.82 -22.86 -23.51
CA GLN A 64 5.00 -24.14 -22.80
C GLN A 64 4.74 -24.01 -21.29
N GLU A 65 5.13 -22.86 -20.72
CA GLU A 65 4.95 -22.58 -19.29
C GLU A 65 3.60 -21.90 -18.99
N LYS A 66 2.82 -21.57 -20.03
CA LYS A 66 1.60 -20.76 -19.95
C LYS A 66 1.85 -19.49 -19.12
N ALA A 67 2.97 -18.83 -19.42
CA ALA A 67 3.45 -17.68 -18.67
C ALA A 67 3.92 -16.54 -19.57
N LEU A 68 3.65 -15.31 -19.12
CA LEU A 68 4.16 -14.06 -19.65
C LEU A 68 5.14 -13.46 -18.65
N TYR A 69 6.27 -12.98 -19.15
CA TYR A 69 7.32 -12.34 -18.36
C TYR A 69 7.49 -10.90 -18.84
N LEU A 70 7.24 -9.93 -17.95
CA LEU A 70 7.56 -8.53 -18.18
C LEU A 70 8.92 -8.24 -17.53
N VAL A 71 9.92 -7.92 -18.34
CA VAL A 71 11.29 -7.66 -17.87
C VAL A 71 11.31 -6.36 -17.08
N THR A 72 11.69 -6.44 -15.81
CA THR A 72 11.81 -5.27 -14.91
C THR A 72 13.25 -4.78 -14.76
N GLY A 73 14.23 -5.60 -15.19
CA GLY A 73 15.66 -5.32 -15.08
C GLY A 73 16.30 -6.07 -13.92
N LYS A 74 17.61 -5.86 -13.71
CA LYS A 74 18.41 -6.50 -12.65
C LYS A 74 18.35 -8.05 -12.65
N GLY A 75 18.11 -8.65 -13.80
CA GLY A 75 17.91 -10.10 -13.91
C GLY A 75 16.59 -10.58 -13.29
N GLU A 76 15.56 -9.74 -13.25
CA GLU A 76 14.22 -10.06 -12.76
C GLU A 76 13.14 -9.77 -13.81
N ALA A 77 12.00 -10.45 -13.65
CA ALA A 77 10.78 -10.19 -14.39
C ALA A 77 9.54 -10.39 -13.52
N LEU A 78 8.45 -9.71 -13.91
CA LEU A 78 7.11 -10.01 -13.42
C LEU A 78 6.51 -11.14 -14.25
N ARG A 79 6.27 -12.27 -13.60
CA ARG A 79 5.62 -13.43 -14.19
C ARG A 79 4.11 -13.37 -13.99
N TYR A 80 3.38 -13.51 -15.08
CA TYR A 80 1.92 -13.64 -15.12
C TYR A 80 1.55 -15.01 -15.65
N ARG A 81 0.56 -15.65 -15.02
CA ARG A 81 -0.10 -16.80 -15.61
C ARG A 81 -1.01 -16.33 -16.74
N ILE A 82 -0.91 -16.97 -17.89
CA ILE A 82 -1.76 -16.72 -19.05
C ILE A 82 -2.47 -18.01 -19.46
N SER A 83 -3.62 -17.87 -20.10
CA SER A 83 -4.26 -18.97 -20.80
C SER A 83 -3.85 -18.92 -22.27
N VAL A 84 -3.50 -20.07 -22.84
CA VAL A 84 -3.21 -20.21 -24.26
C VAL A 84 -4.34 -20.98 -24.93
N GLY A 85 -4.70 -20.59 -26.16
CA GLY A 85 -5.70 -21.29 -26.96
C GLY A 85 -5.25 -22.69 -27.39
N ARG A 86 -6.12 -23.41 -28.10
CA ARG A 86 -5.78 -24.70 -28.70
C ARG A 86 -4.66 -24.59 -29.73
N ASP A 87 -4.02 -25.70 -30.01
CA ASP A 87 -2.97 -25.78 -31.03
C ASP A 87 -3.51 -25.34 -32.40
N GLY A 88 -2.66 -24.65 -33.17
CA GLY A 88 -2.98 -24.11 -34.51
C GLY A 88 -3.38 -22.63 -34.56
N PHE A 89 -3.59 -21.96 -33.41
CA PHE A 89 -4.00 -20.54 -33.34
C PHE A 89 -2.93 -19.61 -32.78
N GLY A 90 -1.68 -20.06 -32.71
CA GLY A 90 -0.59 -19.28 -32.14
C GLY A 90 0.22 -18.55 -33.21
N TRP A 91 0.52 -17.27 -32.98
CA TRP A 91 1.57 -16.56 -33.69
C TRP A 91 2.92 -16.71 -32.96
N THR A 92 4.00 -16.48 -33.70
CA THR A 92 5.37 -16.46 -33.18
C THR A 92 6.14 -15.29 -33.80
N GLY A 93 7.03 -14.69 -33.03
CA GLY A 93 7.88 -13.60 -33.49
C GLY A 93 7.97 -12.47 -32.48
N THR A 94 8.61 -11.39 -32.90
CA THR A 94 8.76 -10.15 -32.13
C THR A 94 7.82 -9.11 -32.69
N VAL A 95 6.98 -8.53 -31.84
CA VAL A 95 5.99 -7.52 -32.23
C VAL A 95 6.00 -6.37 -31.25
N GLN A 96 5.67 -5.18 -31.74
CA GLN A 96 5.44 -4.00 -30.90
C GLN A 96 3.95 -3.88 -30.59
N VAL A 97 3.62 -3.54 -29.35
CA VAL A 97 2.23 -3.28 -28.93
C VAL A 97 1.82 -1.91 -29.47
N GLY A 98 0.92 -1.88 -30.45
CA GLY A 98 0.57 -0.64 -31.16
C GLY A 98 -0.53 0.20 -30.50
N SER A 99 -1.52 -0.42 -29.88
CA SER A 99 -2.67 0.28 -29.29
C SER A 99 -3.25 -0.51 -28.11
N LYS A 100 -3.95 0.19 -27.21
CA LYS A 100 -4.64 -0.38 -26.05
C LYS A 100 -6.13 -0.06 -26.12
#